data_AF-A0A7K0TB68-F1
#
_entry.id   AF-A0A7K0TB68-F1
#
_cell.length_a   1.000
_cell.length_b   1.000
_cell.length_c   1.000
_cell.angle_alpha   90.00
_cell.angle_beta   90.00
_cell.angle_gamma   90.00
#
_symmetry.space_group_name_H-M   'P 1'
#
loop_
_entity.id
_entity.type
_entity.pdbx_description
1 polymer ?
#
loop_
_entity_poly.entity_id
_entity_poly.type
_entity_poly.pdbx_seq_one_letter_code
_entity_poly.pdbx_strand_id
1 'polypeptide(L)'
;MSSTEKALGHSEVETRSVDWVPHSERFGKTRDLGNVWFVGNVNLTAMATGVVALSLGSNLIWTVIAVVLGSLFGTFFMAFHSAQGPQLGLPQLVQSRAQFGYIGAALTVWVFALANYIAYNTSDAILSGAAMHQIFKIPSELGFFIAAAVATLIAIYGYSQIHFVNKLLFWPSIIALGAMTIGVLVRGKLPAGAFDLTDFKLAPFMTAFVIIAGFQLGWAPYVSDYSRYLPGNVGVRSTFWMTYLSSGLSGVWVFGLGAVASGPDGKLTPVEAFKAVGDSIFSGFGTILLIVLLLGLLIVMSINAYGGSLTLISMMDSFKKVNPTKNLRLVALLIMGVSVWGIAQFVGEARFNTFYGNALVFLAYLFTPWTAVNLVDYFLVRKGVYVIGEIFKKDGIYGRWGWRGNAAYALGFATMIPFFVTTPYVGPIAKSLGSVDYSLFVGLPVSAIAYLILARGIDLKKEAEMAKAEGNLAIH
;
A
#
# COMPACT_ATOMS: atom_id res chain seq x y z
N MET A 1 39.35 -13.44 -9.24
CA MET A 1 38.92 -13.96 -7.93
C MET A 1 37.41 -14.13 -7.96
N SER A 2 36.98 -15.39 -7.83
CA SER A 2 35.63 -15.96 -7.79
C SER A 2 34.46 -15.01 -7.49
N SER A 3 33.54 -14.94 -8.46
CA SER A 3 32.21 -14.32 -8.38
C SER A 3 31.19 -15.26 -7.73
N THR A 4 31.32 -15.48 -6.41
CA THR A 4 30.41 -16.35 -5.66
C THR A 4 29.78 -15.57 -4.51
N GLU A 5 28.44 -15.53 -4.52
CA GLU A 5 27.52 -15.19 -3.42
C GLU A 5 27.56 -13.75 -2.85
N LYS A 6 26.71 -12.89 -3.40
CA LYS A 6 26.20 -11.69 -2.70
C LYS A 6 24.67 -11.61 -2.77
N ALA A 7 24.00 -12.75 -2.62
CA ALA A 7 22.64 -12.73 -2.08
C ALA A 7 22.81 -12.58 -0.57
N LEU A 8 22.18 -11.58 0.06
CA LEU A 8 22.10 -11.51 1.53
C LEU A 8 21.65 -12.88 2.03
N GLY A 9 22.42 -13.48 2.95
CA GLY A 9 22.02 -14.75 3.55
C GLY A 9 20.63 -14.61 4.19
N HIS A 10 19.82 -15.68 4.15
CA HIS A 10 18.46 -15.74 4.73
C HIS A 10 18.37 -15.44 6.25
N SER A 11 19.48 -15.07 6.88
CA SER A 11 19.63 -14.80 8.30
C SER A 11 20.44 -13.53 8.60
N GLU A 12 20.86 -12.76 7.59
CA GLU A 12 21.58 -11.51 7.79
C GLU A 12 20.63 -10.33 8.01
N VAL A 13 20.93 -9.51 9.02
CA VAL A 13 20.19 -8.27 9.31
C VAL A 13 20.47 -7.25 8.20
N GLU A 14 19.41 -6.77 7.56
CA GLU A 14 19.52 -5.74 6.52
C GLU A 14 20.22 -4.47 7.02
N THR A 15 21.26 -4.07 6.29
CA THR A 15 22.11 -2.90 6.61
C THR A 15 21.74 -1.66 5.80
N ARG A 16 21.13 -1.82 4.62
CA ARG A 16 20.75 -0.72 3.71
C ARG A 16 19.32 -0.25 3.95
N SER A 17 19.15 0.56 4.98
CA SER A 17 17.87 1.21 5.32
C SER A 17 17.46 2.23 4.23
N VAL A 18 17.95 3.47 4.33
CA VAL A 18 17.58 4.59 3.46
C VAL A 18 18.52 4.81 2.28
N ASP A 19 19.65 4.10 2.28
CA ASP A 19 20.68 4.25 1.26
C ASP A 19 20.21 3.69 -0.10
N TRP A 20 20.82 4.20 -1.16
CA TRP A 20 20.62 3.67 -2.50
C TRP A 20 21.33 2.33 -2.68
N VAL A 21 20.83 1.50 -3.60
CA VAL A 21 21.41 0.20 -3.97
C VAL A 21 22.34 0.38 -5.17
N PRO A 22 23.67 0.18 -5.01
CA PRO A 22 24.62 0.24 -6.11
C PRO A 22 24.31 -0.79 -7.20
N HIS A 23 24.63 -0.48 -8.46
CA HIS A 23 24.36 -1.40 -9.59
C HIS A 23 24.95 -2.80 -9.40
N SER A 24 26.12 -2.91 -8.76
CA SER A 24 26.79 -4.20 -8.48
C SER A 24 26.05 -5.06 -7.44
N GLU A 25 25.11 -4.50 -6.71
CA GLU A 25 24.30 -5.18 -5.68
C GLU A 25 22.84 -5.39 -6.13
N ARG A 26 22.53 -5.12 -7.40
CA ARG A 26 21.20 -5.36 -7.98
C ARG A 26 21.14 -6.74 -8.63
N PHE A 27 20.45 -7.67 -7.99
CA PHE A 27 20.35 -9.07 -8.38
C PHE A 27 18.91 -9.57 -8.58
N GLY A 28 17.91 -8.72 -8.34
CA GLY A 28 16.50 -9.09 -8.39
C GLY A 28 16.03 -9.49 -9.79
N LYS A 29 14.94 -10.25 -9.87
CA LYS A 29 14.28 -10.59 -11.14
C LYS A 29 12.88 -9.98 -11.17
N THR A 30 12.44 -9.53 -12.34
CA THR A 30 11.11 -8.90 -12.50
C THR A 30 9.96 -9.83 -12.12
N ARG A 31 10.12 -11.14 -12.28
CA ARG A 31 9.13 -12.13 -11.80
C ARG A 31 8.91 -12.11 -10.28
N ASP A 32 9.94 -11.71 -9.52
CA ASP A 32 9.88 -11.72 -8.06
C ASP A 32 8.93 -10.62 -7.56
N LEU A 33 8.82 -9.51 -8.30
CA LEU A 33 7.77 -8.51 -8.07
C LEU A 33 6.37 -9.10 -8.23
N GLY A 34 6.20 -9.96 -9.23
CA GLY A 34 4.95 -10.69 -9.45
C GLY A 34 4.51 -11.44 -8.20
N ASN A 35 5.42 -12.20 -7.60
CA ASN A 35 5.15 -12.97 -6.39
C ASN A 35 4.82 -12.08 -5.19
N VAL A 36 5.61 -11.01 -4.98
CA VAL A 36 5.43 -10.09 -3.84
C VAL A 36 4.06 -9.42 -3.87
N TRP A 37 3.67 -8.85 -5.01
CA TRP A 37 2.40 -8.10 -5.09
C TRP A 37 1.17 -9.00 -5.25
N PHE A 38 1.36 -10.22 -5.75
CA PHE A 38 0.30 -11.22 -5.66
C PHE A 38 0.02 -11.54 -4.19
N VAL A 39 1.05 -12.00 -3.45
CA VAL A 39 0.92 -12.44 -2.05
C VAL A 39 0.55 -11.28 -1.12
N GLY A 40 1.10 -10.10 -1.34
CA GLY A 40 0.84 -8.91 -0.52
C GLY A 40 -0.64 -8.56 -0.40
N ASN A 41 -1.44 -8.81 -1.44
CA ASN A 41 -2.89 -8.61 -1.38
C ASN A 41 -3.65 -9.79 -0.76
N VAL A 42 -3.11 -11.01 -0.73
CA VAL A 42 -3.85 -12.19 -0.24
C VAL A 42 -3.77 -12.30 1.28
N ASN A 43 -4.60 -11.51 1.97
CA ASN A 43 -4.70 -11.48 3.42
C ASN A 43 -6.13 -11.13 3.88
N LEU A 44 -6.42 -11.24 5.18
CA LEU A 44 -7.78 -10.97 5.72
C LEU A 44 -8.21 -9.53 5.52
N THR A 45 -7.29 -8.56 5.60
CA THR A 45 -7.58 -7.13 5.46
C THR A 45 -8.05 -6.78 4.06
N ALA A 46 -7.41 -7.37 3.05
CA ALA A 46 -7.87 -7.24 1.68
C ALA A 46 -9.27 -7.84 1.51
N MET A 47 -9.52 -9.06 1.99
CA MET A 47 -10.88 -9.61 1.92
C MET A 47 -11.91 -8.75 2.69
N ALA A 48 -11.56 -8.23 3.87
CA ALA A 48 -12.41 -7.33 4.63
C ALA A 48 -12.73 -6.03 3.88
N THR A 49 -11.81 -5.55 3.03
CA THR A 49 -12.05 -4.40 2.14
C THR A 49 -13.22 -4.66 1.20
N GLY A 50 -13.33 -5.87 0.65
CA GLY A 50 -14.48 -6.28 -0.18
C GLY A 50 -15.80 -6.30 0.59
N VAL A 51 -15.78 -6.79 1.84
CA VAL A 51 -16.95 -6.77 2.74
C VAL A 51 -17.39 -5.34 3.01
N VAL A 52 -16.43 -4.46 3.34
CA VAL A 52 -16.69 -3.03 3.56
C VAL A 52 -17.26 -2.39 2.30
N ALA A 53 -16.69 -2.65 1.12
CA ALA A 53 -17.18 -2.11 -0.15
C ALA A 53 -18.65 -2.46 -0.45
N LEU A 54 -19.08 -3.69 -0.13
CA LEU A 54 -20.48 -4.10 -0.29
C LEU A 54 -21.40 -3.43 0.75
N SER A 55 -20.91 -3.31 2.00
CA SER A 55 -21.67 -2.72 3.11
C SER A 55 -22.07 -1.24 2.89
N LEU A 56 -21.48 -0.57 1.91
CA LEU A 56 -21.80 0.82 1.55
C LEU A 56 -23.17 1.00 0.88
N GLY A 57 -23.87 -0.09 0.52
CA GLY A 57 -25.26 -0.06 0.06
C GLY A 57 -25.45 -0.13 -1.46
N SER A 58 -24.40 -0.46 -2.22
CA SER A 58 -24.55 -0.93 -3.59
C SER A 58 -24.91 -2.42 -3.60
N ASN A 59 -25.49 -2.91 -4.70
CA ASN A 59 -25.70 -4.36 -4.84
C ASN A 59 -24.40 -5.06 -5.28
N LEU A 60 -24.39 -6.39 -5.23
CA LEU A 60 -23.16 -7.16 -5.41
C LEU A 60 -22.50 -6.93 -6.78
N ILE A 61 -23.24 -6.91 -7.88
CA ILE A 61 -22.68 -6.73 -9.23
C ILE A 61 -22.02 -5.36 -9.37
N TRP A 62 -22.65 -4.28 -8.90
CA TRP A 62 -22.08 -2.95 -8.97
C TRP A 62 -20.90 -2.77 -8.01
N THR A 63 -20.93 -3.39 -6.83
CA THR A 63 -19.75 -3.47 -5.94
C THR A 63 -18.58 -4.20 -6.61
N VAL A 64 -18.81 -5.34 -7.26
CA VAL A 64 -17.76 -6.09 -7.97
C VAL A 64 -17.18 -5.28 -9.12
N ILE A 65 -18.02 -4.56 -9.88
CA ILE A 65 -17.54 -3.65 -10.94
C ILE A 65 -16.70 -2.52 -10.33
N ALA A 66 -17.14 -1.91 -9.23
CA ALA A 66 -16.36 -0.88 -8.52
C ALA A 66 -15.02 -1.44 -8.01
N VAL A 67 -15.00 -2.68 -7.50
CA VAL A 67 -13.78 -3.41 -7.10
C VAL A 67 -12.84 -3.58 -8.28
N VAL A 68 -13.34 -4.01 -9.44
CA VAL A 68 -12.52 -4.18 -10.65
C VAL A 68 -11.93 -2.84 -11.07
N LEU A 69 -12.76 -1.83 -11.27
CA LEU A 69 -12.31 -0.52 -11.76
C LEU A 69 -11.38 0.18 -10.77
N GLY A 70 -11.73 0.16 -9.47
CA GLY A 70 -10.91 0.73 -8.41
C GLY A 70 -9.56 0.04 -8.31
N SER A 71 -9.53 -1.29 -8.43
CA SER A 71 -8.28 -2.05 -8.36
C SER A 71 -7.38 -1.68 -9.53
N LEU A 72 -7.91 -1.73 -10.75
CA LEU A 72 -7.15 -1.38 -11.96
C LEU A 72 -6.65 0.07 -11.89
N PHE A 73 -7.50 1.00 -11.43
CA PHE A 73 -7.13 2.40 -11.31
C PHE A 73 -6.03 2.65 -10.27
N GLY A 74 -6.18 2.15 -9.04
CA GLY A 74 -5.16 2.35 -8.00
C GLY A 74 -3.84 1.62 -8.32
N THR A 75 -3.93 0.39 -8.83
CA THR A 75 -2.74 -0.39 -9.21
C THR A 75 -1.99 0.25 -10.39
N PHE A 76 -2.67 0.98 -11.28
CA PHE A 76 -2.02 1.69 -12.38
C PHE A 76 -0.95 2.66 -11.87
N PHE A 77 -1.30 3.51 -10.89
CA PHE A 77 -0.37 4.46 -10.29
C PHE A 77 0.72 3.74 -9.49
N MET A 78 0.34 2.76 -8.67
CA MET A 78 1.30 1.91 -7.93
C MET A 78 2.34 1.25 -8.85
N ALA A 79 1.92 0.70 -10.00
CA ALA A 79 2.81 0.03 -10.93
C ALA A 79 3.79 1.01 -11.60
N PHE A 80 3.38 2.24 -11.87
CA PHE A 80 4.30 3.28 -12.36
C PHE A 80 5.32 3.70 -11.33
N HIS A 81 4.95 3.77 -10.05
CA HIS A 81 5.92 3.97 -8.97
C HIS A 81 6.91 2.81 -8.91
N SER A 82 6.44 1.57 -9.07
CA SER A 82 7.32 0.38 -9.12
C SER A 82 8.37 0.51 -10.21
N ALA A 83 7.97 1.05 -11.36
CA ALA A 83 8.84 1.23 -12.50
C ALA A 83 9.95 2.28 -12.30
N GLN A 84 9.97 3.03 -11.20
CA GLN A 84 11.04 3.99 -10.87
C GLN A 84 12.21 3.32 -10.14
N GLY A 85 11.92 2.25 -9.38
CA GLY A 85 12.88 1.57 -8.52
C GLY A 85 14.15 1.09 -9.25
N PRO A 86 14.07 0.38 -10.39
CA PRO A 86 15.25 -0.12 -11.08
C PRO A 86 16.23 0.98 -11.51
N GLN A 87 15.73 2.15 -11.93
CA GLN A 87 16.56 3.25 -12.40
C GLN A 87 17.24 3.96 -11.23
N LEU A 88 16.46 4.27 -10.18
CA LEU A 88 16.95 5.09 -9.08
C LEU A 88 17.69 4.29 -7.99
N GLY A 89 17.33 3.02 -7.79
CA GLY A 89 17.89 2.20 -6.72
C GLY A 89 17.55 2.74 -5.31
N LEU A 90 16.52 3.58 -5.18
CA LEU A 90 16.14 4.25 -3.94
C LEU A 90 14.81 3.74 -3.37
N PRO A 91 14.63 3.75 -2.04
CA PRO A 91 13.30 3.58 -1.43
C PRO A 91 12.30 4.60 -1.96
N GLN A 92 11.02 4.23 -2.10
CA GLN A 92 10.01 5.10 -2.72
C GLN A 92 9.89 6.45 -2.02
N LEU A 93 9.82 6.43 -0.70
CA LEU A 93 9.65 7.64 0.11
C LEU A 93 10.85 8.56 0.01
N VAL A 94 12.07 8.01 -0.13
CA VAL A 94 13.30 8.80 -0.31
C VAL A 94 13.31 9.50 -1.68
N GLN A 95 12.80 8.84 -2.73
CA GLN A 95 12.66 9.46 -4.06
C GLN A 95 11.81 10.74 -4.02
N SER A 96 10.86 10.84 -3.07
CA SER A 96 9.99 12.01 -2.91
C SER A 96 10.76 13.29 -2.58
N ARG A 97 11.99 13.20 -2.05
CA ARG A 97 12.83 14.38 -1.77
C ARG A 97 13.18 15.18 -3.02
N ALA A 98 13.21 14.57 -4.21
CA ALA A 98 13.47 15.30 -5.45
C ALA A 98 12.35 16.29 -5.80
N GLN A 99 11.09 15.94 -5.50
CA GLN A 99 9.94 16.81 -5.77
C GLN A 99 9.61 17.73 -4.59
N PHE A 100 9.71 17.21 -3.37
CA PHE A 100 9.21 17.86 -2.15
C PHE A 100 10.33 18.44 -1.28
N GLY A 101 11.60 18.28 -1.66
CA GLY A 101 12.76 18.75 -0.91
C GLY A 101 13.09 17.87 0.30
N TYR A 102 14.27 18.12 0.89
CA TYR A 102 14.82 17.28 1.97
C TYR A 102 13.92 17.19 3.21
N ILE A 103 13.42 18.34 3.69
CA ILE A 103 12.50 18.46 4.85
C ILE A 103 11.05 18.38 4.38
N GLY A 104 10.72 19.02 3.26
CA GLY A 104 9.34 19.06 2.77
C GLY A 104 8.77 17.68 2.47
N ALA A 105 9.56 16.74 1.96
CA ALA A 105 9.13 15.35 1.78
C ALA A 105 8.70 14.68 3.10
N ALA A 106 9.41 14.95 4.21
CA ALA A 106 9.08 14.38 5.50
C ALA A 106 7.72 14.88 6.02
N LEU A 107 7.46 16.18 5.88
CA LEU A 107 6.23 16.82 6.37
C LEU A 107 5.01 16.51 5.50
N THR A 108 5.20 16.44 4.18
CA THR A 108 4.08 16.35 3.23
C THR A 108 3.78 14.93 2.78
N VAL A 109 4.74 14.01 2.86
CA VAL A 109 4.56 12.63 2.36
C VAL A 109 4.75 11.61 3.47
N TRP A 110 5.83 11.73 4.26
CA TRP A 110 6.20 10.66 5.19
C TRP A 110 5.28 10.59 6.42
N VAL A 111 4.73 11.71 6.87
CA VAL A 111 3.66 11.72 7.90
C VAL A 111 2.47 10.87 7.46
N PHE A 112 2.04 11.02 6.20
CA PHE A 112 0.91 10.26 5.67
C PHE A 112 1.26 8.81 5.37
N ALA A 113 2.50 8.54 4.95
CA ALA A 113 3.02 7.17 4.88
C ALA A 113 3.04 6.51 6.26
N LEU A 114 3.47 7.20 7.31
CA LEU A 114 3.42 6.69 8.67
C LEU A 114 1.98 6.42 9.13
N ALA A 115 1.06 7.34 8.85
CA ALA A 115 -0.36 7.15 9.11
C ALA A 115 -0.92 5.92 8.35
N ASN A 116 -0.49 5.71 7.11
CA ASN A 116 -0.82 4.53 6.30
C ASN A 116 -0.36 3.25 6.99
N TYR A 117 0.92 3.16 7.36
CA TYR A 117 1.49 2.01 8.06
C TYR A 117 0.72 1.69 9.34
N ILE A 118 0.38 2.71 10.14
CA ILE A 118 -0.36 2.54 11.39
C ILE A 118 -1.79 2.09 11.10
N ALA A 119 -2.50 2.74 10.17
CA ALA A 119 -3.90 2.43 9.88
C ALA A 119 -4.09 0.99 9.38
N TYR A 120 -3.26 0.54 8.42
CA TYR A 120 -3.31 -0.84 7.94
C TYR A 120 -2.95 -1.81 9.06
N ASN A 121 -1.84 -1.58 9.77
CA ASN A 121 -1.39 -2.53 10.78
C ASN A 121 -2.35 -2.61 11.99
N THR A 122 -3.05 -1.52 12.31
CA THR A 122 -4.17 -1.54 13.28
C THR A 122 -5.33 -2.38 12.78
N SER A 123 -5.74 -2.21 11.53
CA SER A 123 -6.80 -3.04 10.93
C SER A 123 -6.41 -4.52 10.88
N ASP A 124 -5.17 -4.81 10.50
CA ASP A 124 -4.60 -6.14 10.48
C ASP A 124 -4.57 -6.76 11.90
N ALA A 125 -4.21 -5.98 12.93
CA ALA A 125 -4.21 -6.44 14.31
C ALA A 125 -5.63 -6.80 14.79
N ILE A 126 -6.63 -5.98 14.47
CA ILE A 126 -8.04 -6.23 14.82
C ILE A 126 -8.54 -7.52 14.17
N LEU A 127 -8.30 -7.69 12.87
CA LEU A 127 -8.69 -8.89 12.14
C LEU A 127 -7.93 -10.14 12.60
N SER A 128 -6.66 -9.98 12.98
CA SER A 128 -5.87 -11.06 13.58
C SER A 128 -6.46 -11.51 14.90
N GLY A 129 -6.85 -10.58 15.78
CA GLY A 129 -7.49 -10.90 17.05
C GLY A 129 -8.83 -11.60 16.87
N ALA A 130 -9.67 -11.10 15.96
CA ALA A 130 -10.93 -11.74 15.60
C ALA A 130 -10.73 -13.16 15.05
N ALA A 131 -9.72 -13.36 14.19
CA ALA A 131 -9.36 -14.68 13.68
C ALA A 131 -8.86 -15.62 14.78
N MET A 132 -7.99 -15.15 15.67
CA MET A 132 -7.52 -15.94 16.81
C MET A 132 -8.65 -16.29 17.78
N HIS A 133 -9.59 -15.38 18.01
CA HIS A 133 -10.81 -15.69 18.76
C HIS A 133 -11.61 -16.79 18.08
N GLN A 134 -11.80 -16.69 16.77
CA GLN A 134 -12.62 -17.65 16.05
C GLN A 134 -11.99 -19.05 16.01
N ILE A 135 -10.67 -19.15 15.85
CA ILE A 135 -9.91 -20.40 15.75
C ILE A 135 -9.61 -21.00 17.13
N PHE A 136 -9.07 -20.19 18.04
CA PHE A 136 -8.46 -20.64 19.31
C PHE A 136 -9.24 -20.23 20.56
N LYS A 137 -10.33 -19.45 20.41
CA LYS A 137 -11.13 -18.92 21.53
C LYS A 137 -10.33 -18.00 22.47
N ILE A 138 -9.24 -17.41 21.97
CA ILE A 138 -8.49 -16.37 22.65
C ILE A 138 -9.33 -15.08 22.65
N PRO A 139 -9.40 -14.30 23.74
CA PRO A 139 -10.05 -12.99 23.70
C PRO A 139 -9.43 -12.08 22.62
N SER A 140 -10.25 -11.43 21.81
CA SER A 140 -9.77 -10.65 20.66
C SER A 140 -8.78 -9.56 21.06
N GLU A 141 -9.00 -8.91 22.21
CA GLU A 141 -8.13 -7.88 22.76
C GLU A 141 -6.72 -8.40 23.04
N LEU A 142 -6.62 -9.64 23.54
CA LEU A 142 -5.34 -10.33 23.70
C LEU A 142 -4.76 -10.74 22.34
N GLY A 143 -5.61 -11.13 21.40
CA GLY A 143 -5.23 -11.40 20.02
C GLY A 143 -4.60 -10.18 19.30
N PHE A 144 -5.10 -8.96 19.53
CA PHE A 144 -4.51 -7.73 18.98
C PHE A 144 -3.07 -7.55 19.49
N PHE A 145 -2.84 -7.80 20.78
CA PHE A 145 -1.52 -7.72 21.39
C PHE A 145 -0.58 -8.79 20.82
N ILE A 146 -1.03 -10.05 20.76
CA ILE A 146 -0.24 -11.17 20.21
C ILE A 146 0.15 -10.87 18.76
N ALA A 147 -0.80 -10.41 17.94
CA ALA A 147 -0.54 -10.08 16.54
C ALA A 147 0.50 -8.97 16.40
N ALA A 148 0.34 -7.86 17.13
CA ALA A 148 1.31 -6.75 17.11
C ALA A 148 2.70 -7.18 17.60
N ALA A 149 2.78 -8.00 18.65
CA ALA A 149 4.03 -8.53 19.18
C ALA A 149 4.74 -9.46 18.18
N VAL A 150 4.02 -10.43 17.61
CA VAL A 150 4.55 -11.35 16.60
C VAL A 150 5.03 -10.59 15.36
N ALA A 151 4.23 -9.65 14.86
CA ALA A 151 4.59 -8.84 13.71
C ALA A 151 5.87 -8.04 13.95
N THR A 152 5.98 -7.42 15.13
CA THR A 152 7.16 -6.66 15.58
C THR A 152 8.40 -7.54 15.67
N LEU A 153 8.28 -8.74 16.23
CA LEU A 153 9.39 -9.70 16.34
C LEU A 153 9.90 -10.14 14.96
N ILE A 154 9.00 -10.45 14.02
CA ILE A 154 9.37 -10.83 12.66
C ILE A 154 10.04 -9.65 11.93
N ALA A 155 9.56 -8.41 12.12
CA ALA A 155 10.12 -7.21 11.50
C ALA A 155 11.57 -6.90 11.93
N ILE A 156 12.06 -7.47 13.05
CA ILE A 156 13.47 -7.39 13.46
C ILE A 156 14.37 -8.05 12.42
N TYR A 157 13.94 -9.17 11.82
CA TYR A 157 14.75 -9.95 10.88
C TYR A 157 14.86 -9.30 9.47
N GLY A 158 13.93 -8.41 9.10
CA GLY A 158 14.08 -7.52 7.92
C GLY A 158 13.65 -8.08 6.56
N TYR A 159 14.06 -7.39 5.49
CA TYR A 159 13.59 -7.57 4.10
C TYR A 159 13.83 -8.95 3.48
N SER A 160 14.98 -9.57 3.73
CA SER A 160 15.33 -10.89 3.16
C SER A 160 14.35 -11.98 3.59
N GLN A 161 13.83 -11.90 4.82
CA GLN A 161 12.96 -12.92 5.39
C GLN A 161 11.53 -12.73 4.87
N ILE A 162 11.11 -11.47 4.71
CA ILE A 162 9.84 -11.10 4.07
C ILE A 162 9.78 -11.68 2.65
N HIS A 163 10.83 -11.50 1.86
CA HIS A 163 10.91 -12.04 0.49
C HIS A 163 10.84 -13.56 0.44
N PHE A 164 11.58 -14.22 1.32
CA PHE A 164 11.57 -15.68 1.39
C PHE A 164 10.18 -16.21 1.73
N VAL A 165 9.52 -15.62 2.73
CA VAL A 165 8.17 -16.02 3.14
C VAL A 165 7.16 -15.74 2.04
N ASN A 166 7.22 -14.59 1.36
CA ASN A 166 6.33 -14.30 0.23
C ASN A 166 6.49 -15.32 -0.90
N LYS A 167 7.72 -15.74 -1.21
CA LYS A 167 7.96 -16.80 -2.20
C LYS A 167 7.34 -18.13 -1.78
N LEU A 168 7.40 -18.47 -0.50
CA LEU A 168 6.81 -19.70 0.04
C LEU A 168 5.27 -19.65 0.05
N LEU A 169 4.70 -18.48 0.36
CA LEU A 169 3.26 -18.28 0.45
C LEU A 169 2.56 -18.13 -0.90
N PHE A 170 3.28 -17.88 -2.00
CA PHE A 170 2.68 -17.68 -3.32
C PHE A 170 1.69 -18.77 -3.74
N TRP A 171 2.11 -20.04 -3.73
CA TRP A 171 1.24 -21.15 -4.08
C TRP A 171 0.13 -21.39 -3.06
N PRO A 172 0.40 -21.42 -1.73
CA PRO A 172 -0.66 -21.44 -0.72
C PRO A 172 -1.71 -20.35 -0.88
N SER A 173 -1.32 -19.11 -1.21
CA SER A 173 -2.24 -17.99 -1.44
C SER A 173 -3.13 -18.23 -2.66
N ILE A 174 -2.58 -18.72 -3.78
CA ILE A 174 -3.37 -19.08 -4.97
C ILE A 174 -4.37 -20.19 -4.62
N ILE A 175 -3.92 -21.24 -3.93
CA ILE A 175 -4.76 -22.37 -3.53
C ILE A 175 -5.87 -21.90 -2.60
N ALA A 176 -5.56 -21.04 -1.63
CA ALA A 176 -6.54 -20.47 -0.70
C ALA A 176 -7.61 -19.64 -1.42
N LEU A 177 -7.22 -18.79 -2.38
CA LEU A 177 -8.18 -18.03 -3.19
C LEU A 177 -9.04 -18.94 -4.08
N GLY A 178 -8.44 -19.96 -4.70
CA GLY A 178 -9.17 -20.96 -5.48
C GLY A 178 -10.19 -21.73 -4.63
N ALA A 179 -9.77 -22.17 -3.45
CA ALA A 179 -10.64 -22.86 -2.50
C ALA A 179 -11.77 -21.95 -2.00
N MET A 180 -11.47 -20.69 -1.64
CA MET A 180 -12.49 -19.70 -1.27
C MET A 180 -13.48 -19.42 -2.40
N THR A 181 -13.00 -19.40 -3.65
CA THR A 181 -13.87 -19.27 -4.83
C THR A 181 -14.83 -20.45 -4.95
N ILE A 182 -14.33 -21.68 -4.79
CA ILE A 182 -15.17 -22.88 -4.76
C ILE A 182 -16.18 -22.80 -3.61
N GLY A 183 -15.75 -22.42 -2.41
CA GLY A 183 -16.65 -22.26 -1.25
C GLY A 183 -17.76 -21.26 -1.51
N VAL A 184 -17.45 -20.11 -2.12
CA VAL A 184 -18.47 -19.12 -2.50
C VAL A 184 -19.50 -19.72 -3.47
N LEU A 185 -19.05 -20.47 -4.47
CA LEU A 185 -19.92 -21.11 -5.45
C LEU A 185 -20.79 -22.21 -4.82
N VAL A 186 -20.21 -23.05 -3.96
CA VAL A 186 -20.91 -24.16 -3.28
C VAL A 186 -21.92 -23.65 -2.26
N ARG A 187 -21.59 -22.57 -1.53
CA ARG A 187 -22.51 -21.93 -0.58
C ARG A 187 -23.82 -21.50 -1.26
N GLY A 188 -23.78 -21.11 -2.54
CA GLY A 188 -24.95 -20.91 -3.41
C GLY A 188 -25.94 -19.82 -2.99
N LYS A 189 -25.65 -19.07 -1.92
CA LYS A 189 -26.53 -18.04 -1.36
C LYS A 189 -25.88 -16.67 -1.49
N LEU A 190 -26.43 -15.85 -2.36
CA LEU A 190 -26.03 -14.46 -2.58
C LEU A 190 -27.08 -13.50 -2.01
N PRO A 191 -26.72 -12.22 -1.76
CA PRO A 191 -27.69 -11.20 -1.40
C PRO A 191 -28.83 -11.10 -2.43
N ALA A 192 -30.04 -10.77 -1.98
CA ALA A 192 -31.16 -10.53 -2.87
C ALA A 192 -30.83 -9.38 -3.85
N GLY A 193 -31.21 -9.52 -5.12
CA GLY A 193 -30.88 -8.52 -6.14
C GLY A 193 -29.39 -8.41 -6.47
N ALA A 194 -28.56 -9.39 -6.07
CA ALA A 194 -27.11 -9.38 -6.28
C ALA A 194 -26.68 -9.03 -7.72
N PHE A 195 -27.45 -9.46 -8.73
CA PHE A 195 -27.17 -9.23 -10.14
C PHE A 195 -28.18 -8.30 -10.82
N ASP A 196 -28.96 -7.53 -10.06
CA ASP A 196 -29.89 -6.55 -10.62
C ASP A 196 -29.12 -5.35 -11.21
N LEU A 197 -28.98 -5.31 -12.53
CA LEU A 197 -28.30 -4.21 -13.21
C LEU A 197 -29.08 -2.88 -13.10
N THR A 198 -30.36 -2.89 -12.73
CA THR A 198 -31.18 -1.68 -12.64
C THR A 198 -30.98 -0.92 -11.32
N ASP A 199 -30.50 -1.56 -10.25
CA ASP A 199 -30.24 -0.94 -8.93
C ASP A 199 -28.88 -0.19 -8.88
N PHE A 200 -28.53 0.54 -9.95
CA PHE A 200 -27.29 1.31 -9.97
C PHE A 200 -27.40 2.56 -9.09
N LYS A 201 -26.54 2.64 -8.07
CA LYS A 201 -26.42 3.79 -7.18
C LYS A 201 -25.02 4.37 -7.27
N LEU A 202 -24.90 5.54 -7.90
CA LEU A 202 -23.61 6.17 -8.21
C LEU A 202 -22.80 6.51 -6.96
N ALA A 203 -23.41 7.06 -5.91
CA ALA A 203 -22.70 7.44 -4.69
C ALA A 203 -21.99 6.25 -4.00
N PRO A 204 -22.68 5.16 -3.60
CA PRO A 204 -21.99 4.02 -2.99
C PRO A 204 -21.05 3.29 -3.96
N PHE A 205 -21.34 3.29 -5.27
CA PHE A 205 -20.41 2.78 -6.28
C PHE A 205 -19.08 3.55 -6.28
N MET A 206 -19.15 4.89 -6.28
CA MET A 206 -17.96 5.74 -6.28
C MET A 206 -17.21 5.67 -4.96
N THR A 207 -17.90 5.60 -3.82
CA THR A 207 -17.24 5.38 -2.53
C THR A 207 -16.51 4.03 -2.49
N ALA A 208 -17.13 2.95 -2.99
CA ALA A 208 -16.46 1.65 -3.11
C ALA A 208 -15.24 1.73 -4.05
N PHE A 209 -15.37 2.41 -5.20
CA PHE A 209 -14.26 2.64 -6.12
C PHE A 209 -13.10 3.37 -5.43
N VAL A 210 -13.37 4.46 -4.70
CA VAL A 210 -12.33 5.25 -4.00
C VAL A 210 -11.66 4.44 -2.89
N ILE A 211 -12.41 3.64 -2.14
CA ILE A 211 -11.86 2.75 -1.11
C ILE A 211 -10.89 1.73 -1.74
N ILE A 212 -11.30 1.07 -2.83
CA ILE A 212 -10.49 0.03 -3.47
C ILE A 212 -9.26 0.64 -4.18
N ALA A 213 -9.45 1.77 -4.86
CA ALA A 213 -8.35 2.54 -5.44
C ALA A 213 -7.37 3.02 -4.38
N GLY A 214 -7.88 3.51 -3.24
CA GLY A 214 -7.11 3.91 -2.07
C GLY A 214 -6.32 2.76 -1.48
N PHE A 215 -6.90 1.55 -1.44
CA PHE A 215 -6.18 0.36 -1.01
C PHE A 215 -4.94 0.11 -1.88
N GLN A 216 -5.15 0.01 -3.20
CA GLN A 216 -4.07 -0.27 -4.14
C GLN A 216 -3.03 0.86 -4.18
N LEU A 217 -3.48 2.11 -4.12
CA LEU A 217 -2.59 3.26 -4.04
C LEU A 217 -1.81 3.29 -2.73
N GLY A 218 -2.36 2.74 -1.64
CA GLY A 218 -1.69 2.59 -0.36
C GLY A 218 -0.43 1.74 -0.42
N TRP A 219 -0.25 0.90 -1.44
CA TRP A 219 1.02 0.18 -1.69
C TRP A 219 2.09 1.03 -2.38
N ALA A 220 1.74 2.16 -3.01
CA ALA A 220 2.69 2.97 -3.74
C ALA A 220 3.89 3.41 -2.88
N PRO A 221 3.76 3.83 -1.61
CA PRO A 221 4.90 4.11 -0.73
C PRO A 221 5.89 2.97 -0.50
N TYR A 222 5.53 1.72 -0.82
CA TYR A 222 6.31 0.51 -0.59
C TYR A 222 6.98 0.03 -1.88
N VAL A 223 6.41 0.41 -3.03
CA VAL A 223 6.55 -0.40 -4.24
C VAL A 223 7.96 -0.35 -4.87
N SER A 224 8.67 0.76 -4.70
CA SER A 224 10.07 0.87 -5.12
C SER A 224 11.04 0.12 -4.21
N ASP A 225 10.67 -0.17 -2.96
CA ASP A 225 11.56 -0.84 -2.02
C ASP A 225 11.85 -2.28 -2.46
N TYR A 226 10.89 -2.88 -3.16
CA TYR A 226 11.00 -4.21 -3.75
C TYR A 226 11.63 -4.22 -5.14
N SER A 227 11.46 -3.15 -5.92
CA SER A 227 11.98 -3.06 -7.30
C SER A 227 13.37 -2.41 -7.40
N ARG A 228 13.85 -1.71 -6.36
CA ARG A 228 15.20 -1.07 -6.33
C ARG A 228 16.37 -2.03 -6.47
N TYR A 229 16.16 -3.33 -6.23
CA TYR A 229 17.16 -4.38 -6.39
C TYR A 229 17.18 -4.99 -7.80
N LEU A 230 16.29 -4.59 -8.70
CA LEU A 230 16.33 -5.01 -10.09
C LEU A 230 17.51 -4.34 -10.83
N PRO A 231 18.14 -5.01 -11.79
CA PRO A 231 19.16 -4.41 -12.63
C PRO A 231 18.69 -3.09 -13.27
N GLY A 232 19.56 -2.08 -13.31
CA GLY A 232 19.19 -0.73 -13.77
C GLY A 232 18.81 -0.61 -15.24
N ASN A 233 19.12 -1.62 -16.06
CA ASN A 233 18.71 -1.73 -17.45
C ASN A 233 17.30 -2.34 -17.63
N VAL A 234 16.62 -2.75 -16.54
CA VAL A 234 15.23 -3.20 -16.62
C VAL A 234 14.33 -2.04 -16.99
N GLY A 235 13.69 -2.15 -18.16
CA GLY A 235 12.80 -1.10 -18.66
C GLY A 235 11.46 -1.00 -17.91
N VAL A 236 10.88 0.19 -17.94
CA VAL A 236 9.59 0.56 -17.33
C VAL A 236 8.50 -0.48 -17.62
N ARG A 237 8.37 -0.92 -18.88
CA ARG A 237 7.33 -1.88 -19.30
C ARG A 237 7.39 -3.19 -18.52
N SER A 238 8.58 -3.74 -18.28
CA SER A 238 8.72 -5.03 -17.61
C SER A 238 8.30 -4.93 -16.14
N THR A 239 8.74 -3.87 -15.46
CA THR A 239 8.40 -3.64 -14.05
C THR A 239 6.93 -3.30 -13.89
N PHE A 240 6.41 -2.43 -14.76
CA PHE A 240 4.99 -2.04 -14.77
C PHE A 240 4.08 -3.25 -14.91
N TRP A 241 4.22 -4.07 -15.96
CA TRP A 241 3.28 -5.18 -16.19
C TRP A 241 3.39 -6.29 -15.15
N MET A 242 4.60 -6.59 -14.65
CA MET A 242 4.76 -7.59 -13.61
C MET A 242 4.09 -7.17 -12.30
N THR A 243 4.18 -5.89 -11.93
CA THR A 243 3.49 -5.36 -10.75
C THR A 243 1.99 -5.17 -11.00
N TYR A 244 1.61 -4.63 -12.15
CA TYR A 244 0.22 -4.30 -12.48
C TYR A 244 -0.65 -5.54 -12.61
N LEU A 245 -0.19 -6.56 -13.35
CA LEU A 245 -0.97 -7.78 -13.55
C LEU A 245 -1.07 -8.59 -12.26
N SER A 246 0.01 -8.73 -11.50
CA SER A 246 -0.02 -9.55 -10.28
C SER A 246 -0.85 -8.89 -9.18
N SER A 247 -0.61 -7.61 -8.88
CA SER A 247 -1.33 -6.87 -7.84
C SER A 247 -2.79 -6.63 -8.24
N GLY A 248 -3.03 -6.26 -9.50
CA GLY A 248 -4.37 -6.02 -10.01
C GLY A 248 -5.20 -7.31 -9.98
N LEU A 249 -4.65 -8.43 -10.45
CA LEU A 249 -5.34 -9.72 -10.42
C LEU A 249 -5.61 -10.18 -8.99
N SER A 250 -4.60 -10.19 -8.11
CA SER A 250 -4.79 -10.63 -6.72
C SER A 250 -5.76 -9.73 -5.97
N GLY A 251 -5.67 -8.41 -6.16
CA GLY A 251 -6.58 -7.42 -5.60
C GLY A 251 -8.03 -7.63 -6.02
N VAL A 252 -8.30 -7.68 -7.33
CA VAL A 252 -9.65 -7.93 -7.85
C VAL A 252 -10.21 -9.25 -7.31
N TRP A 253 -9.39 -10.30 -7.29
CA TRP A 253 -9.83 -11.61 -6.82
C TRP A 253 -10.16 -11.60 -5.32
N VAL A 254 -9.28 -11.09 -4.47
CA VAL A 254 -9.46 -11.11 -3.02
C VAL A 254 -10.55 -10.14 -2.54
N PHE A 255 -10.64 -8.93 -3.12
CA PHE A 255 -11.69 -7.98 -2.81
C PHE A 255 -13.05 -8.47 -3.30
N GLY A 256 -13.10 -9.05 -4.52
CA GLY A 256 -14.30 -9.66 -5.06
C GLY A 256 -14.81 -10.79 -4.18
N LEU A 257 -13.93 -11.71 -3.78
CA LEU A 257 -14.28 -12.77 -2.82
C LEU A 257 -14.77 -12.21 -1.50
N GLY A 258 -14.14 -11.14 -0.99
CA GLY A 258 -14.59 -10.42 0.19
C GLY A 258 -16.04 -9.95 0.09
N ALA A 259 -16.38 -9.27 -1.00
CA ALA A 259 -17.74 -8.79 -1.26
C ALA A 259 -18.74 -9.95 -1.29
N VAL A 260 -18.42 -11.03 -2.02
CA VAL A 260 -19.32 -12.18 -2.15
C VAL A 260 -19.44 -12.98 -0.85
N ALA A 261 -18.38 -13.05 -0.04
CA ALA A 261 -18.32 -13.85 1.18
C ALA A 261 -19.19 -13.30 2.34
N SER A 262 -19.45 -11.99 2.35
CA SER A 262 -20.24 -11.25 3.37
C SER A 262 -21.60 -11.88 3.71
N GLY A 263 -22.12 -12.75 2.85
CA GLY A 263 -23.31 -13.55 3.06
C GLY A 263 -24.60 -12.84 2.60
N PRO A 264 -25.74 -13.56 2.52
CA PRO A 264 -26.97 -13.03 1.92
C PRO A 264 -27.52 -11.80 2.64
N ASP A 265 -27.35 -11.75 3.97
CA ASP A 265 -27.89 -10.69 4.81
C ASP A 265 -26.85 -9.60 5.12
N GLY A 266 -25.59 -9.76 4.69
CA GLY A 266 -24.49 -8.82 4.95
C GLY A 266 -24.11 -8.63 6.43
N LYS A 267 -24.59 -9.52 7.33
CA LYS A 267 -24.43 -9.37 8.79
C LYS A 267 -23.17 -10.01 9.37
N LEU A 268 -22.52 -10.90 8.63
CA LEU A 268 -21.34 -11.59 9.11
C LEU A 268 -20.16 -10.60 9.18
N THR A 269 -19.40 -10.67 10.27
CA THR A 269 -18.09 -10.01 10.31
C THR A 269 -17.18 -10.62 9.21
N PRO A 270 -16.13 -9.91 8.76
CA PRO A 270 -15.23 -10.44 7.75
C PRO A 270 -14.69 -11.84 8.08
N VAL A 271 -14.22 -12.06 9.31
CA VAL A 271 -13.67 -13.37 9.73
C VAL A 271 -14.73 -14.47 9.73
N GLU A 272 -15.94 -14.20 10.21
CA GLU A 272 -17.04 -15.16 10.19
C GLU A 272 -17.48 -15.50 8.77
N ALA A 273 -17.56 -14.48 7.90
CA ALA A 273 -17.87 -14.63 6.49
C ALA A 273 -16.89 -15.60 5.80
N PHE A 274 -15.59 -15.44 6.04
CA PHE A 274 -14.58 -16.30 5.42
C PHE A 274 -14.61 -17.72 5.96
N LYS A 275 -14.81 -17.90 7.27
CA LYS A 275 -14.98 -19.24 7.85
C LYS A 275 -16.19 -19.94 7.26
N ALA A 276 -17.34 -19.26 7.18
CA ALA A 276 -18.57 -19.82 6.65
C ALA A 276 -18.43 -20.23 5.17
N VAL A 277 -17.70 -19.45 4.38
CA VAL A 277 -17.36 -19.81 2.99
C VAL A 277 -16.53 -21.09 2.96
N GLY A 278 -15.48 -21.19 3.77
CA GLY A 278 -14.65 -22.41 3.79
C GLY A 278 -15.44 -23.64 4.25
N ASP A 279 -16.23 -23.52 5.32
CA ASP A 279 -17.03 -24.63 5.86
C ASP A 279 -18.13 -25.12 4.90
N SER A 280 -18.49 -24.32 3.89
CA SER A 280 -19.43 -24.74 2.86
C SER A 280 -18.87 -25.80 1.91
N ILE A 281 -17.54 -25.95 1.82
CA ILE A 281 -16.91 -27.01 1.03
C ILE A 281 -16.98 -28.33 1.81
N PHE A 282 -16.49 -28.31 3.06
CA PHE A 282 -16.70 -29.36 4.05
C PHE A 282 -16.51 -28.79 5.47
N SER A 283 -17.15 -29.43 6.44
CA SER A 283 -17.12 -28.98 7.84
C SER A 283 -15.68 -28.90 8.38
N GLY A 284 -15.31 -27.74 8.94
CA GLY A 284 -13.99 -27.49 9.54
C GLY A 284 -12.95 -26.90 8.58
N PHE A 285 -13.21 -26.90 7.27
CA PHE A 285 -12.28 -26.33 6.29
C PHE A 285 -12.11 -24.81 6.44
N GLY A 286 -13.15 -24.11 6.89
CA GLY A 286 -13.08 -22.67 7.16
C GLY A 286 -12.01 -22.30 8.18
N THR A 287 -11.80 -23.15 9.19
CA THR A 287 -10.73 -22.96 10.18
C THR A 287 -9.34 -23.06 9.54
N ILE A 288 -9.14 -24.02 8.63
CA ILE A 288 -7.86 -24.20 7.93
C ILE A 288 -7.56 -22.99 7.05
N LEU A 289 -8.55 -22.51 6.29
CA LEU A 289 -8.40 -21.32 5.46
C LEU A 289 -8.13 -20.06 6.30
N LEU A 290 -8.82 -19.90 7.43
CA LEU A 290 -8.55 -18.79 8.35
C LEU A 290 -7.12 -18.84 8.91
N ILE A 291 -6.58 -20.02 9.23
CA ILE A 291 -5.19 -20.15 9.69
C ILE A 291 -4.22 -19.68 8.60
N VAL A 292 -4.42 -20.09 7.34
CA VAL A 292 -3.57 -19.66 6.23
C VAL A 292 -3.64 -18.14 6.02
N LEU A 293 -4.85 -17.57 6.05
CA LEU A 293 -5.04 -16.13 5.88
C LEU A 293 -4.50 -15.32 7.07
N LEU A 294 -4.59 -15.85 8.30
CA LEU A 294 -3.99 -15.25 9.50
C LEU A 294 -2.46 -15.24 9.41
N LEU A 295 -1.84 -16.34 8.97
CA LEU A 295 -0.39 -16.39 8.77
C LEU A 295 0.05 -15.37 7.70
N GLY A 296 -0.66 -15.29 6.57
CA GLY A 296 -0.40 -14.26 5.55
C GLY A 296 -0.54 -12.85 6.10
N LEU A 297 -1.58 -12.60 6.91
CA LEU A 297 -1.81 -11.31 7.55
C LEU A 297 -0.68 -10.92 8.51
N LEU A 298 -0.22 -11.83 9.37
CA LEU A 298 0.87 -11.57 10.31
C LEU A 298 2.17 -11.18 9.58
N ILE A 299 2.41 -11.72 8.38
CA ILE A 299 3.55 -11.34 7.54
C ILE A 299 3.36 -9.93 6.96
N VAL A 300 2.15 -9.60 6.48
CA VAL A 300 1.83 -8.23 6.02
C VAL A 300 1.98 -7.21 7.15
N MET A 301 1.56 -7.58 8.37
CA MET A 301 1.78 -6.75 9.57
C MET A 301 3.26 -6.49 9.82
N SER A 302 4.12 -7.49 9.62
CA SER A 302 5.57 -7.32 9.74
C SER A 302 6.16 -6.40 8.67
N ILE A 303 5.64 -6.45 7.43
CA ILE A 303 5.99 -5.50 6.38
C ILE A 303 5.62 -4.07 6.81
N ASN A 304 4.42 -3.91 7.36
CA ASN A 304 3.93 -2.61 7.82
C ASN A 304 4.73 -2.08 9.02
N ALA A 305 5.05 -2.92 10.00
CA ALA A 305 5.89 -2.55 11.13
C ALA A 305 7.31 -2.18 10.67
N TYR A 306 7.88 -2.95 9.73
CA TYR A 306 9.19 -2.69 9.16
C TYR A 306 9.24 -1.34 8.43
N GLY A 307 8.36 -1.11 7.45
CA GLY A 307 8.32 0.14 6.70
C GLY A 307 7.97 1.36 7.56
N GLY A 308 7.06 1.20 8.53
CA GLY A 308 6.74 2.24 9.51
C GLY A 308 7.94 2.63 10.37
N SER A 309 8.73 1.65 10.84
CA SER A 309 9.95 1.90 11.61
C SER A 309 11.01 2.67 10.82
N LEU A 310 11.20 2.33 9.54
CA LEU A 310 12.11 3.04 8.65
C LEU A 310 11.63 4.47 8.39
N THR A 311 10.33 4.65 8.20
CA THR A 311 9.70 5.95 7.99
C THR A 311 9.92 6.85 9.20
N LEU A 312 9.70 6.34 10.42
CA LEU A 312 9.98 7.05 11.67
C LEU A 312 11.45 7.51 11.76
N ILE A 313 12.39 6.60 11.51
CA ILE A 313 13.83 6.92 11.56
C ILE A 313 14.19 7.97 10.49
N SER A 314 13.66 7.83 9.28
CA SER A 314 13.90 8.77 8.18
C SER A 314 13.35 10.16 8.52
N MET A 315 12.13 10.23 9.07
CA MET A 315 11.53 11.48 9.54
C MET A 315 12.42 12.14 10.59
N MET A 316 12.89 11.39 11.58
CA MET A 316 13.83 11.91 12.60
C MET A 316 15.11 12.45 11.95
N ASP A 317 15.72 11.69 11.03
CA ASP A 317 16.94 12.08 10.30
C ASP A 317 16.77 13.39 9.51
N SER A 318 15.56 13.66 9.03
CA SER A 318 15.27 14.88 8.25
C SER A 318 15.36 16.15 9.09
N PHE A 319 15.10 16.06 10.40
CA PHE A 319 15.23 17.18 11.33
C PHE A 319 16.57 17.19 12.07
N LYS A 320 17.07 16.02 12.44
CA LYS A 320 18.34 15.85 13.15
C LYS A 320 19.00 14.59 12.63
N LYS A 321 20.20 14.70 12.07
CA LYS A 321 20.94 13.56 11.51
C LYS A 321 21.05 12.42 12.54
N VAL A 322 20.59 11.23 12.18
CA VAL A 322 20.61 10.06 13.06
C VAL A 322 21.36 8.90 12.41
N ASN A 323 22.23 8.24 13.17
CA ASN A 323 22.83 7.00 12.73
C ASN A 323 21.86 5.83 13.01
N PRO A 324 21.45 5.05 11.99
CA PRO A 324 20.51 3.94 12.15
C PRO A 324 21.18 2.77 12.88
N THR A 325 21.19 2.83 14.22
CA THR A 325 21.68 1.74 15.08
C THR A 325 20.61 0.65 15.26
N LYS A 326 21.04 -0.56 15.63
CA LYS A 326 20.12 -1.65 16.00
C LYS A 326 19.15 -1.23 17.11
N ASN A 327 19.65 -0.51 18.12
CA ASN A 327 18.84 -0.02 19.23
C ASN A 327 17.77 0.97 18.76
N LEU A 328 18.12 1.92 17.89
CA LEU A 328 17.14 2.86 17.34
C LEU A 328 16.05 2.15 16.53
N ARG A 329 16.44 1.15 15.73
CA ARG A 329 15.48 0.32 14.98
C ARG A 329 14.54 -0.44 15.91
N LEU A 330 15.06 -1.05 16.98
CA LEU A 330 14.23 -1.71 17.99
C LEU A 330 13.26 -0.73 18.66
N VAL A 331 13.72 0.47 19.02
CA VAL A 331 12.85 1.52 19.60
C VAL A 331 11.76 1.94 18.62
N ALA A 332 12.09 2.17 17.35
CA ALA A 332 11.09 2.53 16.34
C ALA A 332 10.06 1.42 16.10
N LEU A 333 10.50 0.15 16.09
CA LEU A 333 9.62 -1.02 16.02
C LEU A 333 8.70 -1.13 17.24
N LEU A 334 9.21 -0.90 18.44
CA LEU A 334 8.40 -0.89 19.66
C LEU A 334 7.38 0.25 19.66
N ILE A 335 7.75 1.45 19.19
CA ILE A 335 6.81 2.57 19.03
C ILE A 335 5.68 2.18 18.07
N MET A 336 6.01 1.57 16.93
CA MET A 336 5.02 1.06 15.98
C MET A 336 4.10 0.02 16.64
N GLY A 337 4.67 -1.00 17.28
CA GLY A 337 3.91 -2.08 17.92
C GLY A 337 2.97 -1.59 19.02
N VAL A 338 3.46 -0.72 19.92
CA VAL A 338 2.65 -0.13 20.99
C VAL A 338 1.55 0.79 20.44
N SER A 339 1.85 1.60 19.42
CA SER A 339 0.86 2.48 18.79
C SER A 339 -0.24 1.66 18.12
N VAL A 340 0.15 0.65 17.34
CA VAL A 340 -0.79 -0.25 16.63
C VAL A 340 -1.67 -0.99 17.62
N TRP A 341 -1.09 -1.59 18.66
CA TRP A 341 -1.84 -2.27 19.71
C TRP A 341 -2.80 -1.30 20.43
N GLY A 342 -2.31 -0.14 20.88
CA GLY A 342 -3.14 0.84 21.60
C GLY A 342 -4.30 1.38 20.76
N ILE A 343 -4.07 1.68 19.48
CA ILE A 343 -5.14 2.09 18.57
C ILE A 343 -6.09 0.93 18.29
N ALA A 344 -5.61 -0.31 18.14
CA ALA A 344 -6.46 -1.48 17.97
C ALA A 344 -7.38 -1.72 19.18
N GLN A 345 -6.88 -1.53 20.41
CA GLN A 345 -7.71 -1.55 21.63
C GLN A 345 -8.77 -0.46 21.61
N PHE A 346 -8.39 0.76 21.21
CA PHE A 346 -9.32 1.89 21.15
C PHE A 346 -10.39 1.72 20.06
N VAL A 347 -10.04 1.17 18.89
CA VAL A 347 -10.98 0.95 17.79
C VAL A 347 -11.84 -0.28 18.07
N GLY A 348 -11.23 -1.43 18.31
CA GLY A 348 -11.91 -2.72 18.49
C GLY A 348 -12.68 -3.21 17.27
N GLU A 349 -13.20 -4.43 17.33
CA GLU A 349 -13.95 -5.04 16.22
C GLU A 349 -15.23 -4.27 15.87
N ALA A 350 -15.93 -3.75 16.87
CA ALA A 350 -17.20 -3.06 16.70
C ALA A 350 -17.12 -1.79 15.84
N ARG A 351 -15.97 -1.10 15.83
CA ARG A 351 -15.76 0.11 15.02
C ARG A 351 -14.88 -0.13 13.79
N PHE A 352 -14.50 -1.38 13.53
CA PHE A 352 -13.56 -1.73 12.45
C PHE A 352 -14.00 -1.18 11.09
N ASN A 353 -15.24 -1.47 10.65
CA ASN A 353 -15.71 -1.06 9.32
C ASN A 353 -15.66 0.47 9.13
N THR A 354 -16.10 1.23 10.15
CA THR A 354 -16.08 2.69 10.11
C THR A 354 -14.67 3.25 10.15
N PHE A 355 -13.81 2.73 11.02
CA PHE A 355 -12.40 3.14 11.10
C PHE A 355 -11.69 2.85 9.78
N TYR A 356 -11.81 1.62 9.29
CA TYR A 356 -11.07 1.15 8.13
C TYR A 356 -11.55 1.77 6.83
N GLY A 357 -12.87 1.87 6.62
CA GLY A 357 -13.44 2.55 5.46
C GLY A 357 -13.00 4.01 5.38
N ASN A 358 -13.08 4.76 6.49
CA ASN A 358 -12.60 6.15 6.51
C ASN A 358 -11.08 6.24 6.31
N ALA A 359 -10.30 5.34 6.93
CA ALA A 359 -8.85 5.31 6.75
C ALA A 359 -8.47 5.16 5.27
N LEU A 360 -9.08 4.22 4.55
CA LEU A 360 -8.83 4.01 3.12
C LEU A 360 -9.17 5.24 2.28
N VAL A 361 -10.29 5.90 2.56
CA VAL A 361 -10.70 7.12 1.85
C VAL A 361 -9.73 8.29 2.14
N PHE A 362 -9.39 8.54 3.41
CA PHE A 362 -8.43 9.59 3.76
C PHE A 362 -7.05 9.35 3.15
N LEU A 363 -6.57 8.10 3.17
CA LEU A 363 -5.31 7.74 2.54
C LEU A 363 -5.36 7.94 1.03
N ALA A 364 -6.48 7.60 0.38
CA ALA A 364 -6.68 7.91 -1.04
C ALA A 364 -6.55 9.43 -1.30
N TYR A 365 -7.16 10.26 -0.45
CA TYR A 365 -7.09 11.72 -0.61
C TYR A 365 -5.68 12.28 -0.42
N LEU A 366 -4.91 11.72 0.51
CA LEU A 366 -3.55 12.17 0.81
C LEU A 366 -2.54 11.69 -0.25
N PHE A 367 -2.65 10.45 -0.73
CA PHE A 367 -1.70 9.94 -1.72
C PHE A 367 -1.98 10.38 -3.15
N THR A 368 -3.21 10.76 -3.47
CA THR A 368 -3.59 11.26 -4.81
C THR A 368 -2.73 12.43 -5.31
N PRO A 369 -2.64 13.56 -4.60
CA PRO A 369 -1.79 14.67 -5.04
C PRO A 369 -0.31 14.29 -5.07
N TRP A 370 0.15 13.45 -4.13
CA TRP A 370 1.52 12.95 -4.10
C TRP A 370 1.87 12.10 -5.32
N THR A 371 1.02 11.12 -5.68
CA THR A 371 1.25 10.24 -6.83
C THR A 371 1.28 11.06 -8.12
N ALA A 372 0.37 12.02 -8.28
CA ALA A 372 0.36 12.90 -9.45
C ALA A 372 1.67 13.69 -9.58
N VAL A 373 2.11 14.37 -8.51
CA VAL A 373 3.37 15.14 -8.51
C VAL A 373 4.57 14.26 -8.81
N ASN A 374 4.70 13.13 -8.12
CA ASN A 374 5.86 12.25 -8.25
C ASN A 374 5.95 11.60 -9.64
N LEU A 375 4.84 11.08 -10.17
CA LEU A 375 4.84 10.43 -11.48
C LEU A 375 5.02 11.44 -12.61
N VAL A 376 4.41 12.61 -12.53
CA VAL A 376 4.62 13.69 -13.51
C VAL A 376 6.07 14.15 -13.50
N ASP A 377 6.66 14.32 -12.32
CA ASP A 377 8.07 14.68 -12.23
C ASP A 377 8.95 13.63 -12.91
N TYR A 378 8.75 12.36 -12.57
CA TYR A 378 9.58 11.28 -13.08
C TYR A 378 9.40 11.05 -14.58
N PHE A 379 8.17 10.98 -15.09
CA PHE A 379 7.89 10.59 -16.47
C PHE A 379 7.89 11.75 -17.46
N LEU A 380 7.54 12.97 -17.03
CA LEU A 380 7.37 14.12 -17.93
C LEU A 380 8.44 15.19 -17.75
N VAL A 381 8.78 15.54 -16.51
CA VAL A 381 9.73 16.63 -16.21
C VAL A 381 11.18 16.15 -16.29
N ARG A 382 11.59 15.27 -15.38
CA ARG A 382 12.96 14.77 -15.25
C ARG A 382 13.26 13.52 -16.07
N LYS A 383 12.22 12.81 -16.54
CA LYS A 383 12.34 11.65 -17.43
C LYS A 383 13.31 10.57 -16.90
N GLY A 384 13.24 10.32 -15.59
CA GLY A 384 14.10 9.35 -14.90
C GLY A 384 15.55 9.80 -14.62
N VAL A 385 15.93 11.03 -15.00
CA VAL A 385 17.28 11.57 -14.76
C VAL A 385 17.31 12.36 -13.46
N TYR A 386 18.03 11.83 -12.47
CA TYR A 386 18.20 12.43 -11.15
C TYR A 386 19.66 12.36 -10.71
N VAL A 387 20.10 13.36 -9.96
CA VAL A 387 21.36 13.32 -9.20
C VAL A 387 21.07 12.69 -7.85
N ILE A 388 21.48 11.43 -7.62
CA ILE A 388 21.09 10.64 -6.45
C ILE A 388 21.73 11.17 -5.17
N GLY A 389 23.01 11.55 -5.22
CA GLY A 389 23.75 12.09 -4.08
C GLY A 389 23.18 13.40 -3.57
N GLU A 390 22.58 14.22 -4.45
CA GLU A 390 21.93 15.48 -4.06
C GLU A 390 20.62 15.25 -3.30
N ILE A 391 19.96 14.09 -3.44
CA ILE A 391 18.75 13.73 -2.67
C ILE A 391 19.04 13.62 -1.17
N PHE A 392 20.27 13.28 -0.81
CA PHE A 392 20.71 13.14 0.58
C PHE A 392 21.32 14.44 1.15
N LYS A 393 21.39 15.52 0.37
CA LYS A 393 21.92 16.81 0.81
C LYS A 393 20.79 17.76 1.17
N LYS A 394 20.76 18.21 2.44
CA LYS A 394 19.82 19.21 2.93
C LYS A 394 19.84 20.51 2.11
N ASP A 395 21.03 20.93 1.70
CA ASP A 395 21.29 22.13 0.89
C ASP A 395 21.67 21.80 -0.57
N GLY A 396 21.22 20.64 -1.06
CA GLY A 396 21.44 20.22 -2.45
C GLY A 396 20.49 20.89 -3.45
N ILE A 397 20.61 20.48 -4.72
CA ILE A 397 19.86 21.09 -5.83
C ILE A 397 18.33 20.96 -5.71
N TYR A 398 17.81 19.95 -4.99
CA TYR A 398 16.37 19.77 -4.75
C TYR A 398 15.83 20.66 -3.62
N GLY A 399 16.73 21.33 -2.89
CA GLY A 399 16.42 22.27 -1.83
C GLY A 399 15.82 21.64 -0.57
N ARG A 400 15.76 22.45 0.50
CA ARG A 400 15.19 22.04 1.78
C ARG A 400 13.69 21.76 1.72
N TRP A 401 12.97 22.63 1.01
CA TRP A 401 11.50 22.69 1.07
C TRP A 401 10.80 22.26 -0.22
N GLY A 402 11.51 22.06 -1.34
CA GLY A 402 10.92 21.65 -2.62
C GLY A 402 9.58 22.32 -2.92
N TRP A 403 9.55 23.66 -2.91
CA TRP A 403 8.30 24.44 -2.89
C TRP A 403 7.36 24.10 -4.05
N ARG A 404 7.90 23.71 -5.22
CA ARG A 404 7.14 23.31 -6.41
C ARG A 404 6.26 22.10 -6.15
N GLY A 405 6.82 21.04 -5.56
CA GLY A 405 6.08 19.82 -5.23
C GLY A 405 5.06 20.07 -4.12
N ASN A 406 5.48 20.77 -3.07
CA ASN A 406 4.60 21.07 -1.94
C ASN A 406 3.42 21.99 -2.32
N ALA A 407 3.65 23.01 -3.15
CA ALA A 407 2.57 23.87 -3.64
C ALA A 407 1.60 23.12 -4.57
N ALA A 408 2.11 22.29 -5.48
CA ALA A 408 1.27 21.47 -6.35
C ALA A 408 0.45 20.43 -5.57
N TYR A 409 1.02 19.85 -4.53
CA TYR A 409 0.32 18.96 -3.61
C TYR A 409 -0.78 19.71 -2.84
N ALA A 410 -0.43 20.84 -2.22
CA ALA A 410 -1.37 21.62 -1.43
C ALA A 410 -2.54 22.13 -2.29
N LEU A 411 -2.26 22.58 -3.52
CA LEU A 411 -3.30 23.01 -4.46
C LEU A 411 -4.23 21.85 -4.82
N GLY A 412 -3.68 20.70 -5.22
CA GLY A 412 -4.49 19.52 -5.53
C GLY A 412 -5.34 19.09 -4.34
N PHE A 413 -4.73 18.89 -3.17
CA PHE A 413 -5.45 18.52 -1.95
C PHE A 413 -6.56 19.52 -1.60
N ALA A 414 -6.27 20.83 -1.65
CA ALA A 414 -7.26 21.87 -1.37
C ALA A 414 -8.45 21.82 -2.35
N THR A 415 -8.19 21.57 -3.64
CA THR A 415 -9.26 21.42 -4.64
C THR A 415 -10.09 20.15 -4.48
N MET A 416 -9.56 19.13 -3.81
CA MET A 416 -10.31 17.90 -3.52
C MET A 416 -11.30 18.06 -2.37
N ILE A 417 -11.01 18.94 -1.40
CA ILE A 417 -11.83 19.11 -0.18
C ILE A 417 -13.32 19.29 -0.48
N PRO A 418 -13.74 20.16 -1.43
CA PRO A 418 -15.17 20.32 -1.77
C PRO A 418 -15.87 19.05 -2.30
N PHE A 419 -15.09 18.05 -2.73
CA PHE A 419 -15.55 16.78 -3.31
C PHE A 419 -15.42 15.58 -2.37
N PHE A 420 -14.87 15.76 -1.15
CA PHE A 420 -14.73 14.66 -0.20
C PHE A 420 -16.09 14.08 0.21
N VAL A 421 -16.12 12.76 0.37
CA VAL A 421 -17.24 12.00 0.91
C VAL A 421 -16.68 11.02 1.93
N THR A 422 -16.78 11.40 3.20
CA THR A 422 -16.36 10.60 4.35
C THR A 422 -17.49 10.55 5.37
N THR A 423 -17.42 9.65 6.35
CA THR A 423 -18.40 9.63 7.44
C THR A 423 -18.49 10.98 8.19
N PRO A 424 -17.37 11.62 8.61
CA PRO A 424 -17.45 12.88 9.35
C PRO A 424 -17.67 14.13 8.48
N TYR A 425 -17.42 14.05 7.18
CA TYR A 425 -17.44 15.22 6.31
C TYR A 425 -17.85 14.87 4.87
N VAL A 426 -18.84 15.59 4.36
CA VAL A 426 -19.21 15.61 2.94
C VAL A 426 -19.03 17.04 2.44
N GLY A 427 -18.19 17.22 1.44
CA GLY A 427 -17.88 18.52 0.86
C GLY A 427 -19.11 19.16 0.20
N PRO A 428 -19.20 20.51 0.15
CA PRO A 428 -20.37 21.21 -0.37
C PRO A 428 -20.69 20.86 -1.83
N ILE A 429 -19.67 20.67 -2.68
CA ILE A 429 -19.87 20.29 -4.08
C ILE A 429 -20.32 18.83 -4.16
N ALA A 430 -19.65 17.91 -3.45
CA ALA A 430 -20.10 16.52 -3.37
C ALA A 430 -21.57 16.42 -2.92
N LYS A 431 -21.97 17.16 -1.89
CA LYS A 431 -23.36 17.20 -1.39
C LYS A 431 -24.34 17.67 -2.47
N SER A 432 -23.98 18.70 -3.25
CA SER A 432 -24.81 19.17 -4.36
C SER A 432 -24.91 18.17 -5.52
N LEU A 433 -23.92 17.27 -5.65
CA LEU A 433 -23.83 16.24 -6.68
C LEU A 433 -24.30 14.87 -6.17
N GLY A 434 -25.17 14.82 -5.15
CA GLY A 434 -25.74 13.59 -4.63
C GLY A 434 -24.79 12.78 -3.73
N SER A 435 -23.84 13.44 -3.07
CA SER A 435 -22.83 12.84 -2.20
C SER A 435 -21.94 11.81 -2.91
N VAL A 436 -21.59 12.08 -4.16
CA VAL A 436 -20.68 11.26 -4.97
C VAL A 436 -19.25 11.76 -4.81
N ASP A 437 -18.32 10.84 -4.54
CA ASP A 437 -16.90 11.17 -4.38
C ASP A 437 -16.18 11.31 -5.73
N TYR A 438 -15.94 12.56 -6.15
CA TYR A 438 -15.17 12.88 -7.35
C TYR A 438 -13.74 13.36 -7.03
N SER A 439 -13.31 13.30 -5.77
CA SER A 439 -12.07 13.91 -5.30
C SER A 439 -10.85 13.47 -6.11
N LEU A 440 -10.71 12.16 -6.38
CA LEU A 440 -9.55 11.62 -7.12
C LEU A 440 -9.45 12.19 -8.54
N PHE A 441 -10.59 12.36 -9.21
CA PHE A 441 -10.68 12.86 -10.59
C PHE A 441 -10.42 14.37 -10.68
N VAL A 442 -10.46 15.09 -9.55
CA VAL A 442 -10.08 16.50 -9.46
C VAL A 442 -8.62 16.64 -9.00
N GLY A 443 -8.25 15.93 -7.93
CA GLY A 443 -6.93 16.03 -7.31
C GLY A 443 -5.78 15.63 -8.23
N LEU A 444 -5.93 14.50 -8.94
CA LEU A 444 -4.91 14.02 -9.88
C LEU A 444 -4.55 15.06 -10.96
N PRO A 445 -5.49 15.54 -11.79
CA PRO A 445 -5.15 16.50 -12.84
C PRO A 445 -4.70 17.84 -12.27
N VAL A 446 -5.30 18.34 -11.19
CA VAL A 446 -4.90 19.63 -10.60
C VAL A 446 -3.45 19.57 -10.10
N SER A 447 -3.07 18.54 -9.32
CA SER A 447 -1.69 18.38 -8.86
C SER A 447 -0.71 18.17 -10.01
N ALA A 448 -1.07 17.37 -11.00
CA ALA A 448 -0.25 17.11 -12.17
C ALA A 448 0.03 18.40 -12.97
N ILE A 449 -1.03 19.14 -13.32
CA ILE A 449 -0.93 20.38 -14.10
C ILE A 449 -0.18 21.46 -13.31
N ALA A 450 -0.50 21.61 -12.02
CA ALA A 450 0.19 22.56 -11.16
C ALA A 450 1.70 22.28 -11.11
N TYR A 451 2.10 21.02 -10.92
CA TYR A 451 3.51 20.67 -10.90
C TYR A 451 4.19 20.93 -12.24
N LEU A 452 3.57 20.56 -13.37
CA LEU A 452 4.10 20.84 -14.70
C LEU A 452 4.36 22.34 -14.93
N ILE A 453 3.46 23.21 -14.45
CA ILE A 453 3.62 24.65 -14.57
C ILE A 453 4.77 25.14 -13.67
N LEU A 454 4.78 24.73 -12.40
CA LEU A 454 5.77 25.17 -11.42
C LEU A 454 7.19 24.65 -11.72
N ALA A 455 7.30 23.50 -12.39
CA ALA A 455 8.55 22.86 -12.77
C ALA A 455 9.24 23.47 -14.00
N ARG A 456 8.59 24.36 -14.76
CA ARG A 456 9.16 24.94 -16.01
C ARG A 456 10.48 25.67 -15.83
N GLY A 457 10.76 26.18 -14.63
CA GLY A 457 12.01 26.90 -14.32
C GLY A 457 13.15 26.01 -13.80
N ILE A 458 13.05 24.68 -13.90
CA ILE A 458 14.11 23.76 -13.48
C ILE A 458 15.16 23.66 -14.59
N ASP A 459 16.45 23.80 -14.24
CA ASP A 459 17.57 23.63 -15.17
C ASP A 459 17.88 22.14 -15.37
N LEU A 460 17.06 21.48 -16.19
CA LEU A 460 17.19 20.06 -16.49
C LEU A 460 18.50 19.70 -17.20
N LYS A 461 19.11 20.65 -17.92
CA LYS A 461 20.40 20.41 -18.59
C LYS A 461 21.51 20.26 -17.56
N LYS A 462 21.57 21.20 -16.59
CA LYS A 462 22.51 21.12 -15.49
C LYS A 462 22.30 19.87 -14.63
N GLU A 463 21.05 19.51 -14.31
CA GLU A 463 20.77 18.27 -13.58
C GLU A 463 21.27 17.03 -14.34
N ALA A 464 21.08 16.97 -15.66
CA ALA A 464 21.55 15.87 -16.49
C ALA A 464 23.07 15.78 -16.57
N GLU A 465 23.78 16.91 -16.68
CA GLU A 465 25.24 16.96 -16.65
C GLU A 465 25.79 16.47 -15.29
N MET A 466 25.17 16.91 -14.19
CA MET A 466 25.52 16.46 -12.84
C MET A 466 25.25 14.95 -12.65
N ALA A 467 24.11 14.45 -13.12
CA ALA A 467 23.77 13.03 -13.03
C ALA A 467 24.75 12.16 -13.84
N LYS A 468 25.17 12.64 -15.01
CA LYS A 468 26.20 11.97 -15.81
C LYS A 468 27.55 11.95 -15.10
N ALA A 469 27.95 13.06 -14.48
CA ALA A 469 29.17 13.14 -13.69
C ALA A 469 29.16 12.23 -12.45
N GLU A 470 27.97 11.98 -11.88
CA GLU A 470 27.80 11.05 -10.75
C GLU A 470 27.97 9.58 -11.16
N GLY A 471 27.78 9.24 -12.44
CA GLY A 471 27.96 7.88 -12.94
C GLY A 471 26.81 6.92 -12.61
N ASN A 472 25.68 7.44 -12.10
CA ASN A 472 24.50 6.65 -11.73
C ASN A 472 23.45 6.53 -12.85
N LEU A 473 23.72 7.09 -14.03
CA LEU A 473 22.86 6.88 -15.20
C LEU A 473 23.02 5.45 -15.69
N ALA A 474 21.91 4.71 -15.74
CA ALA A 474 21.90 3.43 -16.44
C ALA A 474 22.30 3.68 -17.89
N ILE A 475 23.38 3.02 -18.33
CA ILE A 475 23.78 3.03 -19.74
C ILE A 475 22.70 2.25 -20.48
N HIS A 476 21.88 2.96 -21.27
CA HIS A 476 20.84 2.38 -22.10
C HIS A 476 21.40 1.77 -23.38
#